data_AF-A0AAT9FYC5-F1
#
_entry.id   AF-A0AAT9FYC5-F1
#
_cell.length_a   1.000
_cell.length_b   1.000
_cell.length_c   1.000
_cell.angle_alpha   90.00
_cell.angle_beta   90.00
_cell.angle_gamma   90.00
#
_symmetry.space_group_name_H-M   'P 1'
#
loop_
_entity.id
_entity.type
_entity.pdbx_description
1 polymer ?
#
loop_
_entity_poly.entity_id
_entity_poly.type
_entity_poly.pdbx_seq_one_letter_code
_entity_poly.pdbx_strand_id
1 'polypeptide(L)'
;MKTAKTTVTILSALASVVLLASCSTKSTETQTSNNSSSDNQITLTYDQLRSRENTMSTLWYQKSAETKALYIQGYNVATNHLKELLKTESDKPYSIVLDLDETVLDNSPYQVQNVKDGTAFTPANWDIWVQKAAAKAVPGAKDFLQLLIKTVSKSTIFLTAQLIK
;
A
#
# COMPACT_ATOMS: atom_id res chain seq x y z
N MET A 1 40.65 -6.36 -46.82
CA MET A 1 40.08 -5.12 -46.23
C MET A 1 38.57 -5.30 -46.23
N LYS A 2 37.82 -5.26 -45.13
CA LYS A 2 37.84 -4.30 -44.02
C LYS A 2 37.41 -5.00 -42.72
N THR A 3 38.05 -4.59 -41.63
CA THR A 3 37.83 -4.99 -40.24
C THR A 3 36.52 -4.42 -39.68
N ALA A 4 35.75 -5.24 -38.96
CA ALA A 4 34.60 -4.78 -38.18
C ALA A 4 35.10 -4.16 -36.87
N LYS A 5 34.58 -2.96 -36.55
CA LYS A 5 35.02 -2.13 -35.43
C LYS A 5 34.36 -2.56 -34.12
N THR A 6 35.18 -2.82 -33.11
CA THR A 6 34.81 -2.96 -31.71
C THR A 6 34.64 -1.57 -31.09
N THR A 7 33.42 -1.17 -30.73
CA THR A 7 33.20 0.02 -29.89
C THR A 7 31.88 -0.07 -29.13
N VAL A 8 31.84 -0.91 -28.08
CA VAL A 8 30.76 -0.89 -27.08
C VAL A 8 31.37 -1.19 -25.72
N THR A 9 32.10 -0.24 -25.10
CA THR A 9 32.35 -0.27 -23.63
C THR A 9 33.00 0.98 -23.03
N ILE A 10 32.62 2.21 -23.39
CA ILE A 10 33.11 3.39 -22.61
C ILE A 10 32.03 4.47 -22.54
N LEU A 11 30.99 4.23 -21.76
CA LEU A 11 30.11 5.33 -21.30
C LEU A 11 29.55 5.13 -19.88
N SER A 12 29.76 3.97 -19.26
CA SER A 12 29.29 3.68 -17.89
C SER A 12 30.30 4.02 -16.78
N ALA A 13 31.51 4.48 -17.12
CA ALA A 13 32.57 4.72 -16.13
C ALA A 13 32.68 6.17 -15.62
N LEU A 14 31.98 7.15 -16.20
CA LEU A 14 32.07 8.56 -15.75
C LEU A 14 31.04 8.95 -14.66
N ALA A 15 29.99 8.17 -14.44
CA ALA A 15 28.98 8.49 -13.43
C ALA A 15 29.41 8.18 -11.98
N SER A 16 30.46 7.36 -11.80
CA SER A 16 30.86 6.85 -10.47
C SER A 16 31.90 7.72 -9.74
N VAL A 17 32.45 8.76 -10.38
CA VAL A 17 33.53 9.59 -9.77
C VAL A 17 32.99 10.86 -9.10
N VAL A 18 31.75 11.28 -9.39
CA VAL A 18 31.17 12.53 -8.84
C VAL A 18 30.61 12.36 -7.42
N LEU A 19 30.46 11.13 -6.90
CA LEU A 19 29.83 10.86 -5.61
C LEU A 19 30.78 10.84 -4.39
N LEU A 20 32.08 11.10 -4.54
CA LEU A 20 33.07 10.94 -3.45
C LEU A 20 33.77 12.22 -2.96
N ALA A 21 33.33 13.42 -3.37
CA ALA A 21 34.01 14.67 -3.00
C ALA A 21 33.10 15.70 -2.28
N SER A 22 32.20 15.25 -1.39
CA SER A 22 31.48 16.15 -0.48
C SER A 22 31.63 15.73 0.97
N CYS A 23 32.85 15.92 1.49
CA CYS A 23 33.10 16.16 2.90
C CYS A 23 34.23 17.19 2.99
N SER A 24 33.86 18.47 3.09
CA SER A 24 34.77 19.51 3.57
C SER A 24 34.34 19.83 4.99
N THR A 25 35.13 19.38 5.97
CA THR A 25 34.94 19.73 7.37
C THR A 25 35.47 21.14 7.57
N LYS A 26 34.56 22.12 7.63
CA LYS A 26 34.90 23.47 8.07
C LYS A 26 34.92 23.46 9.60
N SER A 27 36.09 23.64 10.20
CA SER A 27 36.23 23.89 11.63
C SER A 27 35.54 25.21 11.96
N THR A 28 34.45 25.16 12.71
CA THR A 28 33.82 26.34 13.28
C THR A 28 34.29 26.48 14.73
N GLU A 29 34.90 27.62 15.02
CA GLU A 29 35.28 28.06 16.36
C GLU A 29 34.07 28.01 17.30
N THR A 30 34.31 27.47 18.50
CA THR A 30 33.37 27.50 19.61
C THR A 30 33.15 28.94 20.05
N GLN A 31 32.00 29.52 19.69
CA GLN A 31 31.45 30.66 20.41
C GLN A 31 30.44 30.17 21.43
N THR A 32 30.82 30.28 22.70
CA THR A 32 29.95 30.09 23.86
C THR A 32 28.89 31.19 23.86
N SER A 33 27.75 30.92 23.23
CA SER A 33 26.54 31.73 23.41
C SER A 33 25.66 31.02 24.42
N ASN A 34 25.59 31.58 25.63
CA ASN A 34 24.55 31.24 26.61
C ASN A 34 23.19 31.69 26.05
N ASN A 35 22.60 30.88 25.17
CA ASN A 35 21.20 31.01 24.80
C ASN A 35 20.39 30.12 25.74
N SER A 36 19.71 30.76 26.67
CA SER A 36 18.57 30.18 27.39
C SER A 36 17.42 29.96 26.40
N SER A 37 17.57 28.98 25.52
CA SER A 37 16.47 28.44 24.73
C SER A 37 15.66 27.57 25.68
N SER A 38 14.48 28.05 26.10
CA SER A 38 13.47 27.15 26.64
C SER A 38 13.10 26.18 25.53
N ASP A 39 13.77 25.04 25.49
CA ASP A 39 13.56 23.97 24.53
C ASP A 39 12.14 23.45 24.77
N ASN A 40 11.17 23.99 24.04
CA ASN A 40 9.79 23.50 24.05
C ASN A 40 9.80 22.15 23.36
N GLN A 41 10.20 21.11 24.10
CA GLN A 41 10.08 19.74 23.64
C GLN A 41 8.59 19.40 23.49
N ILE A 42 8.13 19.36 22.24
CA ILE A 42 6.81 18.82 21.93
C ILE A 42 6.90 17.29 22.09
N THR A 43 6.44 16.78 23.22
CA THR A 43 6.26 15.35 23.44
C THR A 43 4.91 14.93 22.86
N LEU A 44 4.95 14.10 21.82
CA LEU A 44 3.75 13.46 21.27
C LEU A 44 3.36 12.27 22.14
N THR A 45 2.07 12.02 22.28
CA THR A 45 1.56 10.76 22.84
C THR A 45 1.91 9.58 21.93
N TYR A 46 1.83 8.36 22.45
CA TYR A 46 2.09 7.14 21.66
C TYR A 46 1.19 7.06 20.42
N ASP A 47 -0.10 7.35 20.56
CA ASP A 47 -1.05 7.29 19.45
C ASP A 47 -0.76 8.37 18.39
N GLN A 48 -0.36 9.57 18.81
CA GLN A 48 0.05 10.62 17.88
C GLN A 48 1.34 10.25 17.14
N LEU A 49 2.30 9.60 17.80
CA LEU A 49 3.51 9.09 17.15
C LEU A 49 3.17 8.00 16.12
N ARG A 50 2.39 7.00 16.52
CA ARG A 50 1.92 5.92 15.64
C ARG A 50 1.14 6.45 14.43
N SER A 51 0.23 7.38 14.69
CA SER A 51 -0.57 8.05 13.67
C SER A 51 0.32 8.78 12.66
N ARG A 52 1.31 9.55 13.14
CA ARG A 52 2.31 10.22 12.31
C ARG A 52 3.09 9.24 11.45
N GLU A 53 3.54 8.12 12.02
CA GLU A 53 4.29 7.08 11.30
C GLU A 53 3.47 6.41 10.18
N ASN A 54 2.14 6.32 10.33
CA ASN A 54 1.24 5.77 9.31
C ASN A 54 0.93 6.73 8.15
N THR A 55 1.40 7.98 8.19
CA THR A 55 1.07 9.00 7.17
C THR A 55 1.49 8.54 5.76
N MET A 56 2.72 8.07 5.61
CA MET A 56 3.27 7.71 4.30
C MET A 56 2.63 6.46 3.71
N SER A 57 2.37 5.43 4.52
CA SER A 57 1.69 4.21 4.07
C SER A 57 0.25 4.51 3.65
N THR A 58 -0.46 5.32 4.43
CA THR A 58 -1.83 5.74 4.12
C THR A 58 -1.88 6.55 2.82
N LEU A 59 -0.92 7.46 2.63
CA LEU A 59 -0.84 8.28 1.41
C LEU A 59 -0.52 7.42 0.18
N TRP A 60 0.43 6.49 0.29
CA TRP A 60 0.75 5.54 -0.78
C TRP A 60 -0.49 4.72 -1.16
N TYR A 61 -1.18 4.15 -0.17
CA TYR A 61 -2.36 3.34 -0.40
C TYR A 61 -3.48 4.13 -1.11
N GLN A 62 -3.76 5.36 -0.68
CA GLN A 62 -4.84 6.16 -1.25
C GLN A 62 -4.54 6.83 -2.59
N LYS A 63 -3.29 7.23 -2.82
CA LYS A 63 -2.95 8.19 -3.89
C LYS A 63 -1.98 7.63 -4.92
N SER A 64 -1.27 6.54 -4.63
CA SER A 64 -0.33 5.98 -5.59
C SER A 64 -1.06 5.31 -6.75
N ALA A 65 -0.48 5.42 -7.95
CA ALA A 65 -0.95 4.65 -9.09
C ALA A 65 -0.58 3.17 -8.92
N GLU A 66 0.50 2.91 -8.19
CA GLU A 66 1.06 1.60 -7.89
C GLU A 66 0.09 0.73 -7.08
N THR A 67 -0.51 1.26 -6.00
CA THR A 67 -1.53 0.52 -5.24
C THR A 67 -2.69 0.12 -6.14
N LYS A 68 -3.21 1.05 -6.95
CA LYS A 68 -4.28 0.76 -7.92
C LYS A 68 -3.86 -0.29 -8.94
N ALA A 69 -2.64 -0.20 -9.47
CA ALA A 69 -2.11 -1.15 -10.43
C ALA A 69 -1.97 -2.55 -9.82
N LEU A 70 -1.53 -2.65 -8.56
CA LEU A 70 -1.39 -3.92 -7.83
C LEU A 70 -2.75 -4.61 -7.63
N TYR A 71 -3.79 -3.87 -7.24
CA TYR A 71 -5.14 -4.44 -7.15
C TYR A 71 -5.64 -4.96 -8.49
N ILE A 72 -5.52 -4.16 -9.55
CA ILE A 72 -5.93 -4.56 -10.90
C ILE A 72 -5.13 -5.80 -11.36
N GLN A 73 -3.83 -5.82 -11.11
CA GLN A 73 -2.99 -6.97 -11.42
C GLN A 73 -3.45 -8.23 -10.68
N GLY A 74 -3.68 -8.14 -9.37
CA GLY A 74 -4.16 -9.26 -8.56
C GLY A 74 -5.47 -9.84 -9.10
N TYR A 75 -6.45 -8.98 -9.38
CA TYR A 75 -7.74 -9.42 -9.93
C TYR A 75 -7.67 -9.93 -11.36
N ASN A 76 -6.78 -9.39 -12.20
CA ASN A 76 -6.54 -9.92 -13.55
C ASN A 76 -5.91 -11.31 -13.50
N VAL A 77 -4.92 -11.51 -12.62
CA VAL A 77 -4.31 -12.83 -12.38
C VAL A 77 -5.36 -13.82 -11.89
N ALA A 78 -6.16 -13.45 -10.87
CA ALA A 78 -7.24 -14.29 -10.36
C ALA A 78 -8.27 -14.65 -11.45
N THR A 79 -8.62 -13.68 -12.30
CA THR A 79 -9.53 -13.90 -13.45
C THR A 79 -8.97 -14.90 -14.44
N ASN A 80 -7.68 -14.81 -14.77
CA ASN A 80 -7.03 -15.73 -15.69
C ASN A 80 -6.97 -17.16 -15.11
N HIS A 81 -6.64 -17.29 -13.82
CA HIS A 81 -6.66 -18.58 -13.14
C HIS A 81 -8.06 -19.19 -13.10
N LEU A 82 -9.09 -18.39 -12.80
CA LEU A 82 -10.48 -18.84 -12.83
C LEU A 82 -10.87 -19.36 -14.21
N LYS A 83 -10.58 -18.61 -15.27
CA LYS A 83 -10.87 -19.04 -16.65
C LYS A 83 -10.19 -20.36 -17.01
N GLU A 84 -8.97 -20.58 -16.53
CA GLU A 84 -8.26 -21.84 -16.76
C GLU A 84 -8.92 -23.00 -15.99
N LEU A 85 -9.23 -22.81 -14.70
CA LEU A 85 -9.88 -23.82 -13.88
C LEU A 85 -11.24 -24.25 -14.46
N LEU A 86 -12.01 -23.30 -14.99
CA LEU A 86 -13.31 -23.56 -15.57
C LEU A 86 -13.27 -24.34 -16.90
N LYS A 87 -12.10 -24.56 -17.51
CA LYS A 87 -11.96 -25.45 -18.68
C LYS A 87 -12.05 -26.93 -18.30
N THR A 88 -11.79 -27.26 -17.04
CA THR A 88 -11.88 -28.62 -16.54
C THR A 88 -13.20 -28.78 -15.77
N GLU A 89 -13.98 -29.80 -16.13
CA GLU A 89 -15.18 -30.14 -15.37
C GLU A 89 -14.81 -30.68 -13.99
N SER A 90 -15.61 -30.31 -12.99
CA SER A 90 -15.44 -30.77 -11.61
C SER A 90 -16.77 -31.27 -11.08
N ASP A 91 -16.76 -32.44 -10.45
CA ASP A 91 -17.92 -33.01 -9.76
C ASP A 91 -18.32 -32.20 -8.52
N LYS A 92 -17.40 -31.37 -8.01
CA LYS A 92 -17.63 -30.49 -6.87
C LYS A 92 -17.79 -29.04 -7.31
N PRO A 93 -18.65 -28.26 -6.63
CA PRO A 93 -18.74 -26.83 -6.88
C PRO A 93 -17.43 -26.10 -6.58
N TYR A 94 -17.09 -25.12 -7.42
CA TYR A 94 -15.96 -24.24 -7.17
C TYR A 94 -16.24 -23.29 -6.00
N SER A 95 -15.25 -23.07 -5.15
CA SER A 95 -15.32 -22.11 -4.05
C SER A 95 -14.24 -21.05 -4.21
N ILE A 96 -14.58 -19.81 -3.88
CA ILE A 96 -13.63 -18.69 -3.88
C ILE A 96 -13.71 -18.03 -2.52
N VAL A 97 -12.54 -17.86 -1.90
CA VAL A 97 -12.41 -17.19 -0.60
C VAL A 97 -11.72 -15.86 -0.84
N LEU A 98 -12.34 -14.79 -0.36
CA LEU A 98 -11.73 -13.46 -0.34
C LEU A 98 -11.77 -12.92 1.08
N ASP A 99 -10.69 -12.29 1.49
CA ASP A 99 -10.75 -11.34 2.59
C ASP A 99 -11.58 -10.11 2.19
N LEU A 100 -12.02 -9.33 3.19
CA LEU A 100 -12.85 -8.14 2.97
C LEU A 100 -12.03 -6.86 3.11
N ASP A 101 -11.42 -6.64 4.26
CA ASP A 101 -10.73 -5.39 4.57
C ASP A 101 -9.43 -5.28 3.75
N GLU A 102 -9.26 -4.18 3.01
CA GLU A 102 -8.16 -3.96 2.06
C GLU A 102 -8.04 -5.03 0.96
N THR A 103 -9.00 -5.94 0.83
CA THR A 103 -9.05 -6.94 -0.25
C THR A 103 -10.25 -6.71 -1.16
N VAL A 104 -11.44 -6.52 -0.61
CA VAL A 104 -12.65 -6.14 -1.37
C VAL A 104 -13.06 -4.72 -1.06
N LEU A 105 -12.98 -4.29 0.20
CA LEU A 105 -13.40 -2.99 0.70
C LEU A 105 -12.17 -2.12 1.05
N ASP A 106 -12.21 -0.87 0.63
CA ASP A 106 -11.23 0.16 0.94
C ASP A 106 -11.64 0.91 2.21
N ASN A 107 -10.97 0.58 3.32
CA ASN A 107 -11.15 1.26 4.60
C ASN A 107 -10.12 2.37 4.83
N SER A 108 -9.32 2.74 3.84
CA SER A 108 -8.33 3.81 4.00
C SER A 108 -8.90 5.15 4.48
N PRO A 109 -10.18 5.55 4.25
CA PRO A 109 -10.72 6.77 4.85
C PRO A 109 -10.73 6.74 6.38
N TYR A 110 -10.92 5.56 7.00
CA TYR A 110 -10.78 5.39 8.44
C TYR A 110 -9.34 5.66 8.90
N GLN A 111 -8.36 5.08 8.21
CA GLN A 111 -6.95 5.30 8.54
C GLN A 111 -6.52 6.76 8.30
N VAL A 112 -7.05 7.43 7.28
CA VAL A 112 -6.84 8.87 7.05
C VAL A 112 -7.38 9.69 8.22
N GLN A 113 -8.55 9.35 8.76
CA GLN A 113 -9.10 10.07 9.91
C GLN A 113 -8.19 9.90 11.13
N ASN A 114 -7.71 8.68 11.40
CA ASN A 114 -6.75 8.42 12.47
C ASN A 114 -5.44 9.21 12.30
N VAL A 115 -4.94 9.33 11.06
CA VAL A 115 -3.76 10.16 10.72
C VAL A 115 -4.01 11.63 11.02
N LYS A 116 -5.16 12.17 10.62
CA LYS A 116 -5.51 13.58 10.82
C LYS A 116 -5.72 13.95 12.28
N ASP A 117 -6.33 13.06 13.04
CA ASP A 117 -6.72 13.35 14.43
C ASP A 117 -5.62 12.98 15.44
N GLY A 118 -4.52 12.35 14.98
CA GLY A 118 -3.47 11.87 15.87
C GLY A 118 -3.93 10.69 16.75
N THR A 119 -4.92 9.93 16.29
CA THR A 119 -5.53 8.80 17.00
C THR A 119 -5.11 7.46 16.40
N ALA A 120 -5.48 6.37 17.06
CA ALA A 120 -5.17 5.00 16.63
C ALA A 120 -6.45 4.16 16.50
N PHE A 121 -6.26 2.94 16.01
CA PHE A 121 -7.33 1.95 15.99
C PHE A 121 -7.79 1.61 17.41
N THR A 122 -9.11 1.56 17.58
CA THR A 122 -9.78 0.92 18.71
C THR A 122 -10.96 0.10 18.17
N PRO A 123 -11.42 -0.94 18.86
CA PRO A 123 -12.65 -1.62 18.46
C PRO A 123 -13.84 -0.65 18.34
N ALA A 124 -14.01 0.27 19.30
CA ALA A 124 -15.13 1.19 19.32
C ALA A 124 -15.16 2.18 18.15
N ASN A 125 -14.03 2.80 17.79
CA ASN A 125 -14.01 3.72 16.64
C ASN A 125 -14.06 2.99 15.30
N TRP A 126 -13.59 1.73 15.24
CA TRP A 126 -13.80 0.87 14.09
C TRP A 126 -15.27 0.50 13.90
N ASP A 127 -15.98 0.14 14.97
CA ASP A 127 -17.40 -0.18 14.89
C ASP A 127 -18.22 1.01 14.37
N ILE A 128 -17.85 2.23 14.78
CA ILE A 128 -18.43 3.47 14.24
C ILE A 128 -18.15 3.59 12.74
N TRP A 129 -16.97 3.23 12.26
CA TRP A 129 -16.64 3.22 10.83
C TRP A 129 -17.44 2.17 10.06
N VAL A 130 -17.49 0.93 10.56
CA VAL A 130 -18.23 -0.17 9.94
C VAL A 130 -19.72 0.18 9.81
N GLN A 131 -20.32 0.76 10.87
CA GLN A 131 -21.72 1.17 10.86
C GLN A 131 -22.04 2.27 9.83
N LYS A 132 -21.05 3.07 9.40
CA LYS A 132 -21.25 4.05 8.32
C LYS A 132 -21.46 3.38 6.96
N ALA A 133 -21.04 2.13 6.79
CA ALA A 133 -21.15 1.36 5.54
C ALA A 133 -20.69 2.13 4.29
N ALA A 134 -19.65 2.96 4.46
CA ALA A 134 -19.20 3.92 3.44
C ALA A 134 -17.93 3.47 2.69
N ALA A 135 -17.35 2.32 3.06
CA ALA A 135 -16.21 1.74 2.38
C ALA A 135 -16.55 1.44 0.92
N LYS A 136 -15.63 1.80 0.01
CA LYS A 136 -15.80 1.56 -1.43
C LYS A 136 -15.13 0.25 -1.81
N ALA A 137 -15.53 -0.35 -2.93
CA ALA A 137 -14.78 -1.48 -3.46
C ALA A 137 -13.37 -1.05 -3.90
N VAL A 138 -12.36 -1.85 -3.60
CA VAL A 138 -11.01 -1.65 -4.15
C VAL A 138 -11.02 -1.85 -5.67
N PRO A 139 -10.03 -1.33 -6.41
CA PRO A 139 -9.98 -1.47 -7.87
C PRO A 139 -10.05 -2.94 -8.33
N GLY A 140 -10.90 -3.25 -9.31
CA GLY A 140 -11.04 -4.59 -9.89
C GLY A 140 -11.91 -5.57 -9.10
N ALA A 141 -12.13 -5.35 -7.79
CA ALA A 141 -12.90 -6.28 -6.94
C ALA A 141 -14.35 -6.47 -7.41
N LYS A 142 -15.04 -5.35 -7.68
CA LYS A 142 -16.43 -5.38 -8.13
C LYS A 142 -16.60 -6.15 -9.44
N ASP A 143 -15.74 -5.89 -10.42
CA ASP A 143 -15.81 -6.51 -11.74
C ASP A 143 -15.50 -8.01 -11.65
N PHE A 144 -14.51 -8.37 -10.83
CA PHE A 144 -14.19 -9.77 -10.55
C PHE A 144 -15.38 -10.50 -9.91
N LEU A 145 -15.97 -9.96 -8.84
CA LEU A 145 -17.12 -10.56 -8.17
C LEU A 145 -18.33 -10.72 -9.11
N GLN A 146 -18.60 -9.72 -9.96
CA GLN A 146 -19.65 -9.81 -10.98
C GLN A 146 -19.36 -10.93 -12.01
N LEU A 147 -18.10 -11.08 -12.43
CA LEU A 147 -17.69 -12.19 -13.27
C LEU A 147 -17.93 -13.55 -12.59
N LEU A 148 -17.62 -13.68 -11.30
CA LEU A 148 -17.86 -14.91 -10.53
C LEU A 148 -19.34 -15.30 -10.54
N ILE A 149 -20.21 -14.35 -10.19
CA ILE A 149 -21.66 -14.55 -10.11
C ILE A 149 -22.22 -14.98 -11.46
N LYS A 150 -21.73 -14.39 -12.55
CA LYS A 150 -22.19 -14.72 -13.91
C LYS A 150 -21.69 -16.08 -14.40
N THR A 151 -20.45 -16.42 -14.08
CA THR A 151 -19.76 -17.55 -14.72
C THR A 151 -19.95 -18.84 -13.94
N VAL A 152 -20.10 -18.77 -12.61
CA VAL A 152 -20.11 -19.97 -11.79
C VAL A 152 -21.47 -20.15 -11.10
N SER A 153 -22.39 -20.78 -11.83
CA SER A 153 -23.78 -21.03 -11.43
C SER A 153 -23.95 -21.82 -10.12
N LYS A 154 -22.92 -22.52 -9.65
CA LYS A 154 -22.93 -23.32 -8.42
C LYS A 154 -21.87 -22.89 -7.39
N SER A 155 -21.19 -21.75 -7.59
CA SER A 155 -20.13 -21.35 -6.67
C SER A 155 -20.63 -20.80 -5.35
N THR A 156 -19.90 -21.13 -4.29
CA THR A 156 -20.00 -20.44 -3.01
C THR A 156 -18.85 -19.43 -2.91
N ILE A 157 -19.22 -18.17 -2.66
CA ILE A 157 -18.26 -17.11 -2.34
C ILE A 157 -18.20 -17.03 -0.81
N PHE A 158 -17.02 -17.25 -0.25
CA PHE A 158 -16.75 -17.04 1.17
C PHE A 158 -16.04 -15.70 1.33
N LEU A 159 -16.67 -14.80 2.08
CA LEU A 159 -16.08 -13.54 2.48
C LEU A 159 -15.62 -13.66 3.93
N THR A 160 -14.32 -13.52 4.16
CA THR A 160 -13.79 -13.45 5.52
C THR A 160 -13.66 -11.98 5.90
N ALA A 161 -14.29 -11.58 6.99
CA ALA A 161 -13.98 -10.34 7.68
C ALA A 161 -13.60 -10.67 9.11
N GLN A 162 -12.81 -9.81 9.72
CA GLN A 162 -12.56 -9.88 11.14
C GLN A 162 -13.85 -9.48 11.88
N LEU A 163 -14.57 -10.47 12.41
CA LEU A 163 -15.71 -10.23 13.29
C LEU A 163 -15.19 -9.56 14.56
N ILE A 164 -15.38 -8.24 14.68
CA ILE A 164 -15.33 -7.58 15.98
C ILE A 164 -16.62 -7.97 16.70
N LYS A 165 -16.47 -8.71 17.80
CA LYS A 165 -17.56 -9.21 18.64
C LYS A 165 -18.04 -8.14 19.61
#